data_AF-A0A841IR78-F1
#
_entry.id   AF-A0A841IR78-F1
#
_cell.length_a   1.000
_cell.length_b   1.000
_cell.length_c   1.000
_cell.angle_alpha   90.00
_cell.angle_beta   90.00
_cell.angle_gamma   90.00
#
_symmetry.space_group_name_H-M   'P 1'
#
loop_
_entity.id
_entity.type
_entity.pdbx_description
1 polymer ?
#
loop_
_entity_poly.entity_id
_entity_poly.type
_entity_poly.pdbx_seq_one_letter_code
_entity_poly.pdbx_strand_id
1 'polypeptide(L)'
;MRSQDMAVAASADAGVVRRTPRGWRVGGQEMPDLVSAMVLADLLSGEADAERFRTRAPGRVPEGASEVERLRHTVAQLEHALHSRVVVEQAIGVLAERHTMTPREAFERLRSSARSRGLKVAHLARDVVESSTSPLTSLPEELSG
;
A
#
# COMPACT_ATOMS: atom_id res chain seq x y z
N MET A 1 25.35 -1.17 16.70
CA MET A 1 23.93 -0.80 16.48
C MET A 1 23.66 -0.96 14.98
N ARG A 2 22.72 -1.82 14.57
CA ARG A 2 22.57 -2.22 13.14
C ARG A 2 21.79 -1.15 12.35
N SER A 3 22.21 -0.85 11.12
CA SER A 3 21.60 0.19 10.25
C SER A 3 20.11 0.00 9.96
N GLN A 4 19.58 -1.21 10.15
CA GLN A 4 18.15 -1.51 10.02
C GLN A 4 17.31 -0.90 11.16
N ASP A 5 17.85 -0.83 12.39
CA ASP A 5 17.16 -0.21 13.53
C ASP A 5 17.04 1.31 13.35
N MET A 6 18.04 1.96 12.73
CA MET A 6 18.00 3.39 12.43
C MET A 6 16.95 3.76 11.38
N ALA A 7 16.76 2.93 10.35
CA ALA A 7 15.77 3.19 9.30
C ALA A 7 14.33 3.07 9.81
N VAL A 8 14.06 2.10 10.69
CA VAL A 8 12.74 1.92 11.32
C VAL A 8 12.46 3.04 12.34
N ALA A 9 13.46 3.47 13.12
CA ALA A 9 13.32 4.58 14.05
C ALA A 9 13.11 5.94 13.35
N ALA A 10 13.78 6.18 12.22
CA ALA A 10 13.59 7.39 11.42
C ALA A 10 12.19 7.46 10.79
N SER A 11 11.61 6.32 10.39
CA SER A 11 10.23 6.23 9.91
C SER A 11 9.21 6.45 11.03
N ALA A 12 9.50 6.01 12.26
CA ALA A 12 8.62 6.20 13.41
C ALA A 12 8.54 7.66 13.90
N ASP A 13 9.58 8.46 13.70
CA ASP A 13 9.61 9.88 14.11
C ASP A 13 9.03 10.83 13.03
N ALA A 14 8.76 10.32 11.82
CA ALA A 14 8.27 11.13 10.71
C ALA A 14 6.90 11.77 10.97
N GLY A 15 5.99 11.05 11.65
CA GLY A 15 4.65 11.56 12.00
C GLY A 15 4.55 12.28 13.34
N VAL A 16 5.64 12.44 14.09
CA VAL A 16 5.59 13.00 15.45
C VAL A 16 5.58 14.52 15.40
N VAL A 17 4.51 15.13 15.94
CA VAL A 17 4.38 16.58 16.09
C VAL A 17 5.15 17.06 17.33
N ARG A 18 6.09 18.00 17.15
CA ARG A 18 6.90 18.60 18.22
C ARG A 18 6.75 20.11 18.23
N ARG A 19 6.62 20.72 19.42
CA ARG A 19 6.60 22.19 19.57
C ARG A 19 8.03 22.74 19.41
N THR A 20 8.17 23.86 18.70
CA THR A 20 9.43 24.61 18.58
C THR A 20 9.24 26.06 19.05
N PRO A 21 10.33 26.83 19.27
CA PRO A 21 10.22 28.26 19.59
C PRO A 21 9.54 29.09 18.49
N ARG A 22 9.52 28.61 17.24
CA ARG A 22 8.97 29.32 16.08
C ARG A 22 7.66 28.74 15.54
N GLY A 23 7.15 27.65 16.12
CA GLY A 23 5.97 26.97 15.60
C GLY A 23 5.94 25.51 15.99
N TRP A 24 5.71 24.65 15.00
CA TRP A 24 5.65 23.20 15.17
C TRP A 24 6.61 22.52 14.19
N ARG A 25 6.99 21.29 14.48
CA ARG A 25 7.83 20.47 13.60
C ARG A 25 7.23 19.09 13.48
N VAL A 26 7.22 18.55 12.27
CA VAL A 26 6.77 17.19 11.95
C VAL A 26 7.82 16.57 11.04
N GLY A 27 8.42 15.46 11.48
CA GLY A 27 9.63 14.93 10.85
C GLY A 27 10.72 16.00 10.74
N GLY A 28 11.18 16.27 9.51
CA GLY A 28 12.19 17.30 9.21
C GLY A 28 11.66 18.70 8.87
N GLN A 29 10.34 18.92 8.83
CA GLN A 29 9.75 20.19 8.37
C GLN A 29 9.20 21.06 9.50
N GLU A 30 9.44 22.37 9.45
CA GLU A 30 8.81 23.36 10.35
C GLU A 30 7.50 23.90 9.78
N MET A 31 6.46 23.92 10.61
CA MET A 31 5.11 24.35 10.29
C MET A 31 4.73 25.60 11.10
N PRO A 32 4.01 26.55 10.49
CA PRO A 32 3.65 27.82 11.13
C PRO A 32 2.58 27.66 12.23
N ASP A 33 1.69 26.68 12.11
CA ASP A 33 0.59 26.44 13.04
C ASP A 33 0.37 24.94 13.33
N LEU A 34 -0.42 24.66 14.37
CA LEU A 34 -0.67 23.29 14.84
C LEU A 34 -1.54 22.50 13.86
N VAL A 35 -2.50 23.13 13.21
CA VAL A 35 -3.43 22.46 12.29
C VAL A 35 -2.66 21.96 11.07
N SER A 36 -1.80 22.80 10.49
CA SER A 36 -0.89 22.40 9.41
C SER A 36 0.04 21.26 9.83
N ALA A 37 0.53 21.27 11.07
CA ALA A 37 1.35 20.20 11.62
C ALA A 37 0.57 18.88 11.78
N MET A 38 -0.66 18.94 12.29
CA MET A 38 -1.51 17.76 12.44
C MET A 38 -1.87 17.12 11.09
N VAL A 39 -2.21 17.93 10.10
CA VAL A 39 -2.51 17.43 8.74
C VAL A 39 -1.29 16.75 8.13
N LEU A 40 -0.10 17.34 8.25
CA LEU A 40 1.13 16.73 7.75
C LEU A 40 1.45 15.42 8.49
N ALA A 41 1.21 15.36 9.80
CA ALA A 41 1.40 14.14 10.59
C ALA A 41 0.47 13.01 10.15
N ASP A 42 -0.81 13.32 9.87
CA ASP A 42 -1.77 12.34 9.37
C ASP A 42 -1.38 11.83 7.97
N LEU A 43 -0.93 12.70 7.07
CA LEU A 43 -0.47 12.32 5.73
C LEU A 43 0.78 11.41 5.79
N LEU A 44 1.76 11.77 6.62
CA LEU A 44 2.98 10.97 6.80
C LEU A 44 2.69 9.63 7.50
N SER A 45 1.73 9.60 8.42
CA SER A 45 1.28 8.36 9.06
C SER A 45 0.52 7.47 8.07
N GLY A 46 -0.34 8.05 7.23
CA GLY A 46 -1.08 7.35 6.19
C GLY A 46 -0.16 6.76 5.10
N GLU A 47 0.90 7.45 4.71
CA GLU A 47 1.92 6.92 3.79
C GLU A 47 2.75 5.80 4.42
N ALA A 48 3.13 5.93 5.70
CA ALA A 48 3.84 4.88 6.43
C ALA A 48 2.97 3.63 6.62
N ASP A 49 1.69 3.81 6.90
CA ASP A 49 0.72 2.73 6.94
C ASP A 49 0.51 2.13 5.56
N ALA A 50 0.36 2.95 4.50
CA ALA A 50 0.31 2.45 3.12
C ALA A 50 1.56 1.64 2.76
N GLU A 51 2.76 2.05 3.17
CA GLU A 51 4.01 1.30 2.99
C GLU A 51 4.06 0.02 3.83
N ARG A 52 3.54 0.05 5.07
CA ARG A 52 3.29 -1.16 5.86
C ARG A 52 2.24 -2.06 5.21
N PHE A 53 1.28 -1.54 4.45
CA PHE A 53 0.32 -2.33 3.68
C PHE A 53 0.86 -2.76 2.31
N ARG A 54 1.95 -2.14 1.83
CA ARG A 54 2.80 -2.66 0.74
C ARG A 54 3.66 -3.85 1.21
N THR A 55 3.52 -4.28 2.47
CA THR A 55 4.33 -5.36 3.06
C THR A 55 4.39 -6.59 2.17
N ARG A 56 5.64 -7.00 1.97
CA ARG A 56 6.07 -8.30 1.44
C ARG A 56 5.18 -9.41 2.00
N ALA A 57 4.61 -10.21 1.10
CA ALA A 57 3.85 -11.41 1.45
C ALA A 57 4.58 -12.20 2.55
N PRO A 58 3.90 -12.66 3.62
CA PRO A 58 4.58 -13.29 4.73
C PRO A 58 5.34 -14.51 4.20
N GLY A 59 6.63 -14.58 4.53
CA GLY A 59 7.56 -15.56 3.97
C GLY A 59 7.22 -17.01 4.33
N ARG A 60 8.14 -17.94 4.12
CA ARG A 60 7.94 -19.32 4.59
C ARG A 60 8.00 -19.35 6.12
N VAL A 61 7.15 -20.16 6.75
CA VAL A 61 7.22 -20.45 8.19
C VAL A 61 8.62 -21.00 8.55
N PRO A 62 9.28 -20.53 9.62
CA PRO A 62 10.58 -21.04 10.04
C PRO A 62 10.55 -22.54 10.40
N GLU A 63 11.60 -23.27 10.03
CA GLU A 63 11.76 -24.67 10.44
C GLU A 63 11.98 -24.74 11.96
N GLY A 64 11.16 -25.54 12.66
CA GLY A 64 11.18 -25.64 14.13
C GLY A 64 10.24 -24.67 14.88
N ALA A 65 9.46 -23.85 14.18
CA ALA A 65 8.47 -22.98 14.82
C ALA A 65 7.47 -23.77 15.68
N SER A 66 7.15 -23.27 16.87
CA SER A 66 6.08 -23.80 17.72
C SER A 66 4.72 -23.73 17.02
N GLU A 67 3.74 -24.53 17.44
CA GLU A 67 2.39 -24.51 16.85
C GLU A 67 1.76 -23.11 16.90
N VAL A 68 1.97 -22.38 17.99
CA VAL A 68 1.48 -21.00 18.15
C VAL A 68 2.14 -20.05 17.13
N GLU A 69 3.43 -20.18 16.87
CA GLU A 69 4.13 -19.38 15.85
C GLU A 69 3.66 -19.72 14.43
N ARG A 70 3.43 -21.01 14.14
CA ARG A 70 2.86 -21.45 12.86
C ARG A 70 1.49 -20.84 12.62
N LEU A 71 0.59 -20.93 13.61
CA LEU A 71 -0.76 -20.38 13.51
C LEU A 71 -0.74 -18.86 13.32
N ARG A 72 0.08 -18.13 14.08
CA ARG A 72 0.23 -16.67 13.91
C ARG A 72 0.72 -16.31 12.51
N HIS A 73 1.66 -17.08 11.97
CA HIS A 73 2.16 -16.88 10.61
C HIS A 73 1.09 -17.16 9.54
N THR A 74 0.31 -18.23 9.71
CA THR A 74 -0.82 -18.53 8.82
C THR A 74 -1.88 -17.44 8.87
N VAL A 75 -2.21 -16.92 10.06
CA VAL A 75 -3.14 -15.80 10.20
C VAL A 75 -2.62 -14.59 9.42
N ALA A 76 -1.35 -14.22 9.57
CA ALA A 76 -0.76 -13.12 8.81
C ALA A 76 -0.80 -13.35 7.29
N GLN A 77 -0.58 -14.59 6.82
CA GLN A 77 -0.70 -14.94 5.40
C GLN A 77 -2.13 -14.81 4.88
N LEU A 78 -3.11 -15.23 5.68
CA LEU A 78 -4.52 -15.14 5.32
C LEU A 78 -5.00 -13.69 5.32
N GLU A 79 -4.61 -12.90 6.32
CA GLU A 79 -4.91 -11.47 6.38
C GLU A 79 -4.33 -10.74 5.17
N HIS A 80 -3.08 -11.03 4.81
CA HIS A 80 -2.45 -10.49 3.60
C HIS A 80 -3.19 -10.91 2.33
N ALA A 81 -3.58 -12.18 2.22
CA ALA A 81 -4.33 -12.70 1.08
C ALA A 81 -5.70 -12.01 0.94
N LEU A 82 -6.43 -11.84 2.04
CA LEU A 82 -7.72 -11.16 2.08
C LEU A 82 -7.59 -9.70 1.62
N HIS A 83 -6.61 -8.98 2.13
CA HIS A 83 -6.39 -7.59 1.74
C HIS A 83 -6.02 -7.48 0.25
N SER A 84 -5.15 -8.36 -0.25
CA SER A 84 -4.78 -8.39 -1.67
C SER A 84 -5.99 -8.66 -2.58
N ARG A 85 -6.94 -9.48 -2.12
CA ARG A 85 -8.15 -9.79 -2.88
C ARG A 85 -9.04 -8.57 -3.03
N VAL A 86 -9.27 -7.80 -1.96
CA VAL A 86 -10.14 -6.61 -2.00
C VAL A 86 -9.71 -5.65 -3.11
N VAL A 87 -8.41 -5.34 -3.19
CA VAL A 87 -7.87 -4.43 -4.21
C VAL A 87 -8.05 -4.97 -5.63
N VAL A 88 -7.86 -6.28 -5.83
CA VAL A 88 -8.07 -6.92 -7.13
C VAL A 88 -9.54 -6.88 -7.53
N GLU A 89 -10.48 -7.16 -6.62
CA GLU A 89 -11.92 -7.07 -6.91
C GLU A 89 -12.37 -5.63 -7.20
N GLN A 90 -11.81 -4.64 -6.50
CA GLN A 90 -12.05 -3.22 -6.79
C GLN A 90 -11.55 -2.84 -8.18
N ALA A 91 -10.33 -3.24 -8.54
CA ALA A 91 -9.78 -3.00 -9.88
C ALA A 91 -10.63 -3.66 -10.98
N ILE A 92 -11.12 -4.88 -10.74
CA ILE A 92 -12.06 -5.56 -11.64
C ILE A 92 -13.33 -4.73 -11.81
N GLY A 93 -13.91 -4.21 -10.72
CA GLY A 93 -15.08 -3.36 -10.76
C GLY A 93 -14.86 -2.08 -11.58
N VAL A 94 -13.74 -1.40 -11.34
CA VAL A 94 -13.34 -0.18 -12.08
C VAL A 94 -13.22 -0.46 -13.58
N LEU A 95 -12.53 -1.54 -13.97
CA LEU A 95 -12.34 -1.91 -15.37
C LEU A 95 -13.65 -2.36 -16.03
N ALA A 96 -14.46 -3.15 -15.32
CA ALA A 96 -15.74 -3.63 -15.81
C ALA A 96 -16.70 -2.47 -16.12
N GLU A 97 -16.75 -1.48 -15.24
CA GLU A 97 -17.54 -0.26 -15.43
C GLU A 97 -17.00 0.58 -16.60
N ARG A 98 -15.72 0.97 -16.55
CA ARG A 98 -15.11 1.89 -17.53
C ARG A 98 -15.20 1.36 -18.96
N HIS A 99 -15.01 0.06 -19.11
CA HIS A 99 -14.87 -0.57 -20.42
C HIS A 99 -16.11 -1.36 -20.82
N THR A 100 -17.20 -1.25 -20.06
CA THR A 100 -18.48 -1.94 -20.29
C THR A 100 -18.29 -3.43 -20.58
N MET A 101 -17.56 -4.12 -19.71
CA MET A 101 -17.25 -5.55 -19.87
C MET A 101 -17.65 -6.37 -18.65
N THR A 102 -17.67 -7.70 -18.82
CA THR A 102 -17.94 -8.58 -17.69
C THR A 102 -16.77 -8.57 -16.69
N PRO A 103 -17.04 -8.81 -15.39
CA PRO A 103 -15.98 -8.93 -14.38
C PRO A 103 -14.93 -9.99 -14.74
N ARG A 104 -15.33 -11.06 -15.44
CA ARG A 104 -14.42 -12.10 -15.90
C ARG A 104 -13.46 -11.59 -16.97
N GLU A 105 -13.95 -10.84 -17.96
CA GLU A 105 -13.09 -10.23 -18.98
C GLU A 105 -12.14 -9.19 -18.39
N ALA A 106 -12.63 -8.38 -17.44
CA ALA A 106 -11.80 -7.41 -16.72
C ALA A 106 -10.65 -8.11 -15.96
N PHE A 107 -10.94 -9.21 -15.26
CA PHE A 107 -9.92 -9.99 -14.58
C PHE A 107 -8.88 -10.58 -15.54
N GLU A 108 -9.31 -11.16 -16.67
CA GLU A 108 -8.39 -11.72 -17.66
C GLU A 108 -7.51 -10.64 -18.30
N ARG A 109 -8.05 -9.45 -18.60
CA ARG A 109 -7.26 -8.31 -19.09
C ARG A 109 -6.22 -7.87 -18.06
N LEU A 110 -6.64 -7.68 -16.81
CA LEU A 110 -5.73 -7.31 -15.72
C LEU A 110 -4.61 -8.35 -15.54
N ARG A 111 -4.96 -9.64 -15.57
CA ARG A 111 -4.01 -10.76 -15.45
C ARG A 111 -3.05 -10.80 -16.63
N SER A 112 -3.55 -10.59 -17.85
CA SER A 112 -2.73 -10.59 -19.08
C SER A 112 -1.71 -9.45 -19.05
N SER A 113 -2.15 -8.22 -18.75
CA SER A 113 -1.26 -7.05 -18.67
C SER A 113 -0.23 -7.19 -17.53
N ALA A 114 -0.63 -7.72 -16.37
CA ALA A 114 0.33 -8.01 -15.29
C ALA A 114 1.38 -9.06 -15.72
N ARG A 115 0.95 -10.13 -16.40
CA ARG A 115 1.83 -11.22 -16.85
C ARG A 115 2.83 -10.75 -17.91
N SER A 116 2.38 -10.00 -18.92
CA SER A 116 3.25 -9.49 -19.99
C SER A 116 4.35 -8.55 -19.44
N ARG A 117 4.09 -7.90 -18.31
CA ARG A 117 5.01 -6.98 -17.62
C ARG A 117 5.85 -7.65 -16.52
N GLY A 118 5.64 -8.94 -16.24
CA GLY A 118 6.30 -9.64 -15.14
C GLY A 118 5.92 -9.08 -13.75
N LEU A 119 4.78 -8.42 -13.64
CA LEU A 119 4.28 -7.81 -12.41
C LEU A 119 3.28 -8.72 -11.69
N LYS A 120 3.11 -8.47 -10.39
CA LYS A 120 2.02 -9.09 -9.62
C LYS A 120 0.70 -8.43 -9.98
N VAL A 121 -0.36 -9.23 -10.17
CA VAL A 121 -1.72 -8.73 -10.42
C VAL A 121 -2.16 -7.70 -9.38
N ALA A 122 -1.87 -7.96 -8.10
CA ALA A 122 -2.19 -7.03 -7.02
C ALA A 122 -1.46 -5.68 -7.10
N HIS A 123 -0.30 -5.61 -7.76
CA HIS A 123 0.37 -4.33 -8.01
C HIS A 123 -0.43 -3.53 -9.03
N LEU A 124 -0.68 -4.12 -10.20
CA LEU A 124 -1.40 -3.45 -11.28
C LEU A 124 -2.85 -3.10 -10.89
N ALA A 125 -3.47 -3.90 -10.02
CA ALA A 125 -4.76 -3.61 -9.45
C ALA A 125 -4.77 -2.31 -8.63
N ARG A 126 -3.69 -2.00 -7.87
CA ARG A 126 -3.58 -0.73 -7.15
C ARG A 126 -3.51 0.44 -8.12
N ASP A 127 -2.69 0.33 -9.16
CA ASP A 127 -2.55 1.37 -10.18
C ASP A 127 -3.91 1.67 -10.84
N VAL A 128 -4.71 0.63 -11.13
CA VAL A 128 -6.08 0.77 -11.65
C VAL A 128 -7.01 1.47 -10.67
N VAL A 129 -7.04 1.06 -9.40
CA VAL A 129 -7.89 1.72 -8.39
C VAL A 129 -7.46 3.17 -8.19
N GLU A 130 -6.16 3.47 -8.18
CA GLU A 130 -5.64 4.83 -8.03
C GLU A 130 -5.99 5.70 -9.24
N SER A 131 -5.96 5.16 -10.45
CA SER A 131 -6.42 5.86 -11.66
C SER A 131 -7.90 6.25 -11.63
N SER A 132 -8.70 5.65 -10.73
CA SER A 132 -10.11 5.97 -10.60
C SER A 132 -10.36 7.32 -9.90
N THR A 133 -9.42 7.74 -9.04
CA THR A 133 -9.51 8.99 -8.27
C THR A 133 -8.41 9.99 -8.63
N SER A 134 -7.35 9.54 -9.30
CA SER A 134 -6.24 10.38 -9.75
C SER A 134 -6.05 10.28 -11.27
N PRO A 135 -6.34 11.35 -12.04
CA PRO A 135 -6.18 11.35 -13.49
C PRO A 135 -4.71 11.33 -13.95
N LEU A 136 -3.75 11.45 -13.02
CA LEU A 136 -2.32 11.44 -13.32
C LEU A 136 -1.71 10.02 -13.32
N THR A 137 -2.44 9.03 -12.81
CA THR A 137 -1.96 7.65 -12.76
C THR A 137 -2.07 7.02 -14.14
N SER A 138 -0.91 6.88 -14.81
CA SER A 138 -0.87 6.28 -16.15
C SER A 138 -1.06 4.77 -16.08
N LEU A 139 -2.11 4.27 -16.73
CA LEU A 139 -2.30 2.85 -16.92
C LEU A 139 -1.65 2.34 -18.21
N PRO A 140 -1.28 1.05 -18.26
CA PRO A 140 -1.06 0.33 -19.51
C PRO A 140 -2.17 0.58 -20.52
N GLU A 141 -1.85 0.80 -21.80
CA GLU A 141 -2.85 1.07 -22.86
C GLU A 141 -3.99 0.05 -22.88
N GLU A 142 -3.70 -1.23 -22.56
CA GLU A 142 -4.70 -2.30 -22.52
C GLU A 142 -5.76 -2.14 -21.42
N LEU A 143 -5.49 -1.28 -20.44
CA LEU A 143 -6.31 -0.98 -19.26
C LEU A 143 -6.82 0.48 -19.24
N SER A 144 -6.19 1.38 -19.99
CA SER A 144 -6.56 2.82 -20.05
C SER A 144 -7.71 3.14 -20.99
N GLY A 145 -7.88 2.36 -22.06
CA GLY A 145 -8.76 2.66 -23.19
C GLY A 145 -10.10 1.93 -23.16
#